data_AF-A0A229RU72-F1
#
_entry.id   AF-A0A229RU72-F1
#
_cell.length_a   1.000
_cell.length_b   1.000
_cell.length_c   1.000
_cell.angle_alpha   90.00
_cell.angle_beta   90.00
_cell.angle_gamma   90.00
#
_symmetry.space_group_name_H-M   'P 1'
#
loop_
_entity.id
_entity.type
_entity.pdbx_description
1 polymer ?
#
loop_
_entity_poly.entity_id
_entity_poly.type
_entity_poly.pdbx_seq_one_letter_code
_entity_poly.pdbx_strand_id
1 'polypeptide(L)'
;MSVTDELLANNADYAARFSGPLPLPPAKHVAVLACMDARINVYGVLGLQEGEAHVIRNAGGVVTEDEIRSLAISQRLLGTREIILIHHTDCGMLTFTDDGFKESIRQDVGVKPPWAAEAFSDLDEDVRQSIERIRNSPFIPEKDSVRGFVFDVATGKLNEVTPR
;
A
#
# COMPACT_ATOMS: atom_id res chain seq x y z
N MET A 1 -9.71 12.68 26.75
CA MET A 1 -9.50 11.34 26.18
C MET A 1 -9.30 11.54 24.70
N SER A 2 -8.15 11.13 24.18
CA SER A 2 -7.81 11.20 22.75
C SER A 2 -8.44 10.02 22.01
N VAL A 3 -8.48 10.08 20.67
CA VAL A 3 -8.87 8.92 19.84
C VAL A 3 -7.94 7.73 20.11
N THR A 4 -6.65 7.99 20.37
CA THR A 4 -5.69 6.93 20.73
C THR A 4 -6.09 6.18 22.00
N ASP A 5 -6.58 6.89 23.02
CA ASP A 5 -7.02 6.26 24.28
C ASP A 5 -8.22 5.32 24.04
N GLU A 6 -9.16 5.72 23.18
CA GLU A 6 -10.29 4.88 22.76
C GLU A 6 -9.82 3.62 22.02
N LEU A 7 -8.88 3.74 21.08
CA LEU A 7 -8.36 2.61 20.31
C LEU A 7 -7.60 1.62 21.20
N LEU A 8 -6.89 2.09 22.24
CA LEU A 8 -6.26 1.22 23.23
C LEU A 8 -7.28 0.47 24.08
N ALA A 9 -8.43 1.08 24.38
CA ALA A 9 -9.53 0.40 25.04
C ALA A 9 -10.12 -0.71 24.14
N ASN A 10 -10.36 -0.42 22.86
CA ASN A 10 -10.84 -1.42 21.88
C ASN A 10 -9.88 -2.60 21.73
N ASN A 11 -8.56 -2.36 21.84
CA ASN A 11 -7.56 -3.42 21.77
C ASN A 11 -7.66 -4.43 22.93
N ALA A 12 -8.18 -4.03 24.10
CA ALA A 12 -8.39 -4.97 25.20
C ALA A 12 -9.42 -6.06 24.83
N ASP A 13 -10.48 -5.67 24.12
CA ASP A 13 -11.50 -6.61 23.62
C ASP A 13 -10.95 -7.51 22.51
N TYR A 14 -10.09 -6.97 21.64
CA TYR A 14 -9.38 -7.76 20.62
C TYR A 14 -8.47 -8.80 21.28
N ALA A 15 -7.64 -8.39 22.25
CA ALA A 15 -6.68 -9.25 22.93
C ALA A 15 -7.34 -10.42 23.68
N ALA A 16 -8.56 -10.23 24.20
CA ALA A 16 -9.32 -11.29 24.87
C ALA A 16 -9.74 -12.44 23.95
N ARG A 17 -9.72 -12.23 22.62
CA ARG A 17 -10.12 -13.21 21.59
C ARG A 17 -8.97 -13.64 20.68
N PHE A 18 -7.79 -13.06 20.87
CA PHE A 18 -6.61 -13.28 20.03
C PHE A 18 -6.04 -14.69 20.23
N SER A 19 -5.56 -15.31 19.15
CA SER A 19 -4.93 -16.63 19.17
C SER A 19 -3.61 -16.60 18.40
N GLY A 20 -2.49 -16.84 19.09
CA GLY A 20 -1.14 -16.85 18.52
C GLY A 20 -0.10 -17.46 19.47
N PRO A 21 1.20 -17.46 19.12
CA PRO A 21 1.79 -16.82 17.94
C PRO A 21 1.62 -17.66 16.66
N LEU A 22 1.46 -16.97 15.52
CA LEU A 22 1.54 -17.56 14.19
C LEU A 22 3.00 -17.57 13.69
N PRO A 23 3.36 -18.43 12.72
CA PRO A 23 4.67 -18.36 12.06
C PRO A 23 4.91 -16.99 11.43
N LEU A 24 6.17 -16.57 11.40
CA LEU A 24 6.57 -15.28 10.84
C LEU A 24 6.36 -15.18 9.30
N PRO A 25 6.72 -16.19 8.49
CA PRO A 25 6.51 -16.12 7.04
C PRO A 25 5.02 -16.10 6.66
N PRO A 26 4.58 -15.23 5.73
CA PRO A 26 3.19 -15.22 5.27
C PRO A 26 2.75 -16.55 4.66
N ALA A 27 1.70 -17.15 5.20
CA ALA A 27 1.25 -18.48 4.80
C ALA A 27 0.78 -18.58 3.34
N LYS A 28 0.30 -17.49 2.73
CA LYS A 28 -0.04 -17.45 1.30
C LYS A 28 1.10 -16.97 0.40
N HIS A 29 2.28 -16.65 0.96
CA HIS A 29 3.42 -16.17 0.19
C HIS A 29 3.10 -14.95 -0.71
N VAL A 30 2.22 -14.04 -0.25
CA VAL A 30 1.82 -12.84 -0.99
C VAL A 30 2.15 -11.56 -0.22
N ALA A 31 2.55 -10.52 -0.94
CA ALA A 31 2.67 -9.17 -0.45
C ALA A 31 1.67 -8.25 -1.16
N VAL A 32 0.94 -7.45 -0.39
CA VAL A 32 0.00 -6.45 -0.89
C VAL A 32 0.60 -5.07 -0.64
N LEU A 33 0.67 -4.24 -1.67
CA LEU A 33 0.96 -2.82 -1.55
C LEU A 33 -0.30 -2.03 -1.88
N ALA A 34 -0.81 -1.25 -0.92
CA ALA A 34 -2.06 -0.50 -1.06
C ALA A 34 -1.94 0.94 -0.55
N CYS A 35 -2.87 1.80 -0.95
CA CYS A 35 -2.98 3.14 -0.37
C CYS A 35 -3.32 3.09 1.12
N MET A 36 -2.88 4.08 1.91
CA MET A 36 -3.20 4.29 3.33
C MET A 36 -4.62 4.80 3.58
N ASP A 37 -5.45 4.94 2.53
CA ASP A 37 -6.82 5.45 2.62
C ASP A 37 -7.64 4.72 3.69
N ALA A 38 -8.27 5.50 4.57
CA ALA A 38 -9.02 5.02 5.73
C ALA A 38 -10.25 4.16 5.35
N ARG A 39 -10.73 4.25 4.11
CA ARG A 39 -11.87 3.47 3.60
C ARG A 39 -11.49 2.07 3.15
N ILE A 40 -10.19 1.74 3.09
CA ILE A 40 -9.70 0.45 2.61
C ILE A 40 -9.30 -0.43 3.79
N ASN A 41 -10.16 -1.39 4.12
CA ASN A 41 -9.79 -2.55 4.92
C ASN A 41 -9.24 -3.66 4.01
N VAL A 42 -7.93 -3.65 3.75
CA VAL A 42 -7.26 -4.59 2.81
C VAL A 42 -7.58 -6.05 3.15
N TYR A 43 -7.58 -6.42 4.44
CA TYR A 43 -7.91 -7.78 4.87
C TYR A 43 -9.35 -8.15 4.49
N GLY A 44 -10.30 -7.25 4.73
CA GLY A 44 -11.70 -7.45 4.34
C GLY A 44 -11.90 -7.50 2.82
N VAL A 45 -11.22 -6.63 2.06
CA VAL A 45 -11.33 -6.58 0.59
C VAL A 45 -10.83 -7.86 -0.06
N LEU A 46 -9.74 -8.45 0.45
CA LEU A 46 -9.13 -9.66 -0.11
C LEU A 46 -9.55 -10.96 0.58
N GLY A 47 -10.32 -10.89 1.67
CA GLY A 47 -10.69 -12.06 2.47
C GLY A 47 -9.50 -12.73 3.16
N LEU A 48 -8.52 -11.94 3.59
CA LEU A 48 -7.31 -12.42 4.27
C LEU A 48 -7.56 -12.70 5.76
N GLN A 49 -6.81 -13.66 6.29
CA GLN A 49 -6.69 -13.94 7.72
C GLN A 49 -5.31 -13.51 8.24
N GLU A 50 -5.18 -13.39 9.57
CA GLU A 50 -3.91 -13.08 10.23
C GLU A 50 -2.83 -14.09 9.82
N GLY A 51 -1.62 -13.60 9.53
CA GLY A 51 -0.47 -14.41 9.12
C GLY A 51 -0.46 -14.84 7.66
N GLU A 52 -1.45 -14.47 6.84
CA GLU A 52 -1.53 -14.94 5.45
C GLU A 52 -0.71 -14.10 4.45
N ALA A 53 -0.63 -12.79 4.65
CA ALA A 53 -0.03 -11.85 3.71
C ALA A 53 0.75 -10.75 4.43
N HIS A 54 1.79 -10.22 3.77
CA HIS A 54 2.29 -8.89 4.12
C HIS A 54 1.38 -7.82 3.51
N VAL A 55 1.11 -6.76 4.27
CA VAL A 55 0.35 -5.59 3.80
C VAL A 55 1.18 -4.34 4.07
N ILE A 56 1.66 -3.73 2.98
CA ILE A 56 2.45 -2.49 2.97
C ILE A 56 1.53 -1.36 2.53
N ARG A 57 1.58 -0.20 3.21
CA ARG A 57 0.69 0.93 2.90
C ARG A 57 1.39 2.27 3.02
N ASN A 58 1.15 3.14 2.04
CA ASN A 58 1.60 4.54 2.03
C ASN A 58 0.57 5.45 1.33
N ALA A 59 0.86 6.75 1.21
CA ALA A 59 0.02 7.66 0.44
C ALA A 59 -0.01 7.26 -1.05
N GLY A 60 -1.19 6.94 -1.57
CA GLY A 60 -1.38 6.54 -2.97
C GLY A 60 -1.12 5.07 -3.30
N GLY A 61 -0.47 4.31 -2.41
CA GLY A 61 0.00 2.97 -2.77
C GLY A 61 1.14 3.03 -3.79
N VAL A 62 1.94 4.09 -3.73
CA VAL A 62 3.03 4.38 -4.67
C VAL A 62 4.21 3.45 -4.40
N VAL A 63 4.86 2.99 -5.46
CA VAL A 63 6.11 2.23 -5.35
C VAL A 63 7.29 3.19 -5.20
N THR A 64 7.65 3.50 -3.95
CA THR A 64 8.87 4.26 -3.61
C THR A 64 10.04 3.31 -3.30
N GLU A 65 11.21 3.88 -2.97
CA GLU A 65 12.35 3.09 -2.47
C GLU A 65 12.00 2.31 -1.18
N ASP A 66 11.10 2.83 -0.34
CA ASP A 66 10.71 2.14 0.89
C ASP A 66 9.82 0.92 0.61
N GLU A 67 8.94 0.99 -0.38
CA GLU A 67 8.15 -0.15 -0.83
C GLU A 67 9.02 -1.19 -1.51
N ILE A 68 9.97 -0.78 -2.36
CA ILE A 68 10.95 -1.71 -2.94
C ILE A 68 11.78 -2.38 -1.85
N ARG A 69 12.25 -1.64 -0.84
CA ARG A 69 12.95 -2.19 0.33
C ARG A 69 12.08 -3.22 1.06
N SER A 70 10.82 -2.88 1.32
CA SER A 70 9.88 -3.74 2.05
C SER A 70 9.54 -5.02 1.27
N LEU A 71 9.27 -4.90 -0.03
CA LEU A 71 9.04 -6.03 -0.93
C LEU A 71 10.30 -6.92 -1.06
N ALA A 72 11.48 -6.32 -1.16
CA ALA A 72 12.74 -7.08 -1.24
C ALA A 72 12.99 -7.93 0.01
N ILE A 73 12.71 -7.38 1.20
CA ILE A 73 12.75 -8.11 2.48
C ILE A 73 11.69 -9.21 2.50
N SER A 74 10.45 -8.87 2.12
CA SER A 74 9.33 -9.81 2.06
C SER A 74 9.65 -11.04 1.22
N GLN A 75 10.23 -10.86 0.04
CA GLN A 75 10.58 -11.98 -0.84
C GLN A 75 11.82 -12.73 -0.35
N ARG A 76 12.94 -12.02 -0.07
CA ARG A 76 14.22 -12.69 0.23
C ARG A 76 14.29 -13.36 1.58
N LEU A 77 13.67 -12.77 2.60
CA LEU A 77 13.80 -13.23 3.98
C LEU A 77 12.55 -13.96 4.47
N LEU A 78 11.39 -13.65 3.89
CA LEU A 78 10.10 -14.13 4.38
C LEU A 78 9.31 -14.92 3.32
N GLY A 79 9.88 -15.11 2.13
CA GLY A 79 9.45 -16.10 1.16
C GLY A 79 8.19 -15.75 0.36
N THR A 80 7.75 -14.50 0.31
CA THR A 80 6.64 -14.12 -0.60
C THR A 80 7.08 -14.21 -2.07
N ARG A 81 6.16 -14.58 -2.96
CA ARG A 81 6.40 -14.77 -4.40
C ARG A 81 5.44 -13.97 -5.28
N GLU A 82 4.33 -13.50 -4.71
CA GLU A 82 3.31 -12.74 -5.42
C GLU A 82 3.18 -11.32 -4.88
N ILE A 83 2.90 -10.36 -5.77
CA ILE A 83 2.69 -8.95 -5.43
C ILE A 83 1.35 -8.47 -6.01
N ILE A 84 0.51 -7.93 -5.12
CA ILE A 84 -0.76 -7.28 -5.48
C ILE A 84 -0.62 -5.78 -5.21
N LEU A 85 -0.85 -4.96 -6.23
CA LEU A 85 -0.93 -3.50 -6.11
C LEU A 85 -2.39 -3.06 -6.07
N ILE A 86 -2.76 -2.24 -5.08
CA ILE A 86 -4.12 -1.72 -4.93
C ILE A 86 -4.10 -0.20 -4.82
N HIS A 87 -4.41 0.44 -5.94
CA HIS A 87 -4.85 1.82 -6.00
C HIS A 87 -6.36 1.90 -5.75
N HIS A 88 -6.94 3.09 -5.72
CA HIS A 88 -8.37 3.23 -5.56
C HIS A 88 -8.95 4.50 -6.17
N THR A 89 -10.24 4.46 -6.49
CA THR A 89 -11.01 5.64 -6.93
C THR A 89 -11.08 6.69 -5.82
N ASP A 90 -11.23 7.97 -6.18
CA ASP A 90 -11.31 9.09 -5.22
C ASP A 90 -10.09 9.15 -4.28
N CYS A 91 -8.91 8.89 -4.84
CA CYS A 91 -7.65 8.99 -4.12
C CYS A 91 -7.22 10.45 -3.95
N GLY A 92 -6.77 10.81 -2.74
CA GLY A 92 -6.26 12.14 -2.45
C GLY A 92 -5.05 12.54 -3.30
N MET A 93 -4.29 11.57 -3.83
CA MET A 93 -3.14 11.85 -4.69
C MET A 93 -3.52 12.43 -6.06
N LEU A 94 -4.81 12.34 -6.45
CA LEU A 94 -5.35 12.96 -7.67
C LEU A 94 -5.69 14.45 -7.50
N THR A 95 -5.72 14.96 -6.26
CA THR A 95 -6.31 16.27 -5.96
C THR A 95 -5.28 17.39 -5.87
N PHE A 96 -4.00 17.10 -6.12
CA PHE A 96 -2.92 18.08 -6.05
C PHE A 96 -1.76 17.72 -6.99
N THR A 97 -0.78 18.61 -7.09
CA THR A 97 0.47 18.37 -7.82
C THR A 97 1.65 18.48 -6.87
N ASP A 98 2.74 17.78 -7.18
CA ASP A 98 3.99 17.85 -6.42
C ASP A 98 4.46 19.30 -6.22
N ASP A 99 4.49 20.10 -7.28
CA ASP A 99 4.92 21.49 -7.18
C ASP A 99 4.03 22.33 -6.28
N GLY A 100 2.70 22.16 -6.38
CA GLY A 100 1.74 22.88 -5.55
C GLY A 100 1.91 22.54 -4.06
N PHE A 101 2.04 21.26 -3.74
CA PHE A 101 2.20 20.80 -2.36
C PHE A 101 3.57 21.17 -1.76
N LYS A 102 4.65 21.04 -2.53
CA LYS A 102 5.98 21.48 -2.06
C LYS A 102 6.03 22.98 -1.84
N GLU A 103 5.34 23.74 -2.68
CA GLU A 103 5.26 25.18 -2.54
C GLU A 103 4.45 25.62 -1.31
N SER A 104 3.34 24.94 -0.99
CA SER A 104 2.61 25.23 0.25
C SER A 104 3.47 24.97 1.50
N ILE A 105 4.22 23.86 1.53
CA ILE A 105 5.16 23.58 2.65
C ILE A 105 6.23 24.67 2.76
N ARG A 106 6.77 25.14 1.62
CA ARG A 106 7.77 26.21 1.61
C ARG A 106 7.19 27.52 2.16
N GLN A 107 5.93 27.84 1.88
CA GLN A 107 5.29 29.04 2.39
C GLN A 107 5.13 28.99 3.92
N ASP A 108 4.82 27.81 4.46
CA ASP A 108 4.60 27.62 5.90
C ASP A 108 5.91 27.50 6.70
N VAL A 109 6.90 26.77 6.16
CA VAL A 109 8.12 26.37 6.89
C VAL A 109 9.38 27.10 6.38
N GLY A 110 9.32 27.73 5.20
CA GLY A 110 10.43 28.45 4.58
C GLY A 110 11.32 27.61 3.65
N VAL A 111 11.14 26.30 3.60
CA VAL A 111 11.97 25.37 2.80
C VAL A 111 11.12 24.30 2.11
N LYS A 112 11.49 23.91 0.87
CA LYS A 112 10.82 22.82 0.14
C LYS A 112 11.30 21.46 0.68
N PRO A 113 10.41 20.46 0.81
CA PRO A 113 10.85 19.13 1.17
C PRO A 113 11.70 18.51 0.05
N PRO A 114 12.71 17.68 0.40
CA PRO A 114 13.60 17.08 -0.59
C PRO A 114 12.96 15.88 -1.32
N TRP A 115 11.97 15.24 -0.72
CA TRP A 115 11.26 14.08 -1.25
C TRP A 115 10.16 14.49 -2.24
N ALA A 116 9.86 13.64 -3.23
CA ALA A 116 8.69 13.78 -4.10
C ALA A 116 7.41 13.45 -3.33
N ALA A 117 6.33 14.18 -3.59
CA ALA A 117 5.03 13.84 -3.02
C ALA A 117 4.39 12.66 -3.78
N GLU A 118 4.87 12.38 -5.00
CA GLU A 118 4.41 11.28 -5.86
C GLU A 118 2.91 11.40 -6.20
N ALA A 119 2.45 12.63 -6.43
CA ALA A 119 1.11 12.87 -6.94
C ALA A 119 0.99 12.36 -8.39
N PHE A 120 -0.18 11.84 -8.74
CA PHE A 120 -0.49 11.32 -10.07
C PHE A 120 -1.86 11.83 -10.54
N SER A 121 -2.10 11.82 -11.85
CA SER A 121 -3.31 12.39 -12.44
C SER A 121 -4.26 11.35 -13.05
N ASP A 122 -3.82 10.10 -13.20
CA ASP A 122 -4.61 9.00 -13.75
C ASP A 122 -4.30 7.70 -12.99
N LEU A 123 -5.35 7.02 -12.52
CA LEU A 123 -5.22 5.83 -11.68
C LEU A 123 -4.66 4.64 -12.44
N ASP A 124 -5.24 4.36 -13.61
CA ASP A 124 -4.86 3.21 -14.41
C ASP A 124 -3.42 3.34 -14.91
N GLU A 125 -3.02 4.55 -15.33
CA GLU A 125 -1.65 4.82 -15.75
C GLU A 125 -0.66 4.71 -14.59
N ASP A 126 -0.99 5.21 -13.39
CA ASP A 126 -0.10 5.09 -12.24
C ASP A 126 0.02 3.63 -11.75
N VAL A 127 -1.07 2.85 -11.80
CA VAL A 127 -1.00 1.40 -11.55
C VAL A 127 -0.05 0.71 -12.54
N ARG A 128 -0.15 1.02 -13.84
CA ARG A 128 0.77 0.47 -14.84
C ARG A 128 2.21 0.90 -14.58
N GLN A 129 2.43 2.16 -14.25
CA GLN A 129 3.76 2.69 -13.91
C GLN A 129 4.32 1.98 -12.67
N SER A 130 3.51 1.78 -11.64
CA SER A 130 3.86 1.08 -10.40
C SER A 130 4.24 -0.38 -10.67
N ILE A 131 3.48 -1.10 -11.51
CA ILE A 131 3.84 -2.46 -11.96
C ILE A 131 5.22 -2.44 -12.64
N GLU A 132 5.47 -1.49 -13.54
CA GLU A 132 6.74 -1.37 -14.25
C GLU A 132 7.90 -0.99 -13.33
N ARG A 133 7.71 -0.13 -12.31
CA ARG A 133 8.73 0.17 -11.28
C ARG A 133 9.16 -1.11 -10.56
N ILE A 134 8.22 -1.99 -10.21
CA ILE A 134 8.52 -3.28 -9.57
C ILE A 134 9.23 -4.23 -10.54
N ARG A 135 8.69 -4.39 -11.76
CA ARG A 135 9.25 -5.29 -12.78
C ARG A 135 10.67 -4.90 -13.19
N ASN A 136 10.95 -3.61 -13.28
CA ASN A 136 12.28 -3.11 -13.65
C ASN A 136 13.26 -3.03 -12.47
N SER A 137 12.79 -3.12 -11.22
CA SER A 137 13.67 -3.11 -10.05
C SER A 137 14.57 -4.37 -10.04
N PRO A 138 15.91 -4.23 -10.01
CA PRO A 138 16.82 -5.38 -9.86
C PRO A 138 16.77 -5.97 -8.44
N PHE A 139 16.13 -5.28 -7.50
CA PHE A 139 16.03 -5.68 -6.11
C PHE A 139 14.81 -6.54 -5.82
N ILE A 140 13.91 -6.78 -6.76
CA ILE A 140 12.77 -7.71 -6.57
C ILE A 140 13.08 -9.01 -7.32
N PRO A 141 13.32 -10.15 -6.65
CA PRO A 141 13.69 -11.39 -7.36
C PRO A 141 12.52 -12.07 -8.07
N GLU A 142 11.35 -12.15 -7.43
CA GLU A 142 10.17 -12.85 -7.95
C GLU A 142 9.21 -11.84 -8.58
N LYS A 143 9.01 -11.93 -9.90
CA LYS A 143 8.24 -10.95 -10.70
C LYS A 143 7.14 -11.58 -11.55
N ASP A 144 7.00 -12.90 -11.51
CA ASP A 144 6.09 -13.66 -12.38
C ASP A 144 4.62 -13.36 -12.07
N SER A 145 4.30 -13.01 -10.82
CA SER A 145 2.95 -12.60 -10.38
C SER A 145 3.00 -11.20 -9.76
N VAL A 146 3.04 -10.18 -10.63
CA VAL A 146 2.83 -8.78 -10.26
C VAL A 146 1.59 -8.28 -10.99
N ARG A 147 0.52 -8.01 -10.22
CA ARG A 147 -0.79 -7.59 -10.75
C ARG A 147 -1.28 -6.34 -10.03
N GLY A 148 -1.92 -5.44 -10.76
CA GLY A 148 -2.40 -4.17 -10.24
C GLY A 148 -3.90 -3.98 -10.43
N PHE A 149 -4.52 -3.35 -9.43
CA PHE A 149 -5.95 -3.19 -9.33
C PHE A 149 -6.31 -1.78 -8.87
N VAL A 150 -7.49 -1.32 -9.31
CA VAL A 150 -8.17 -0.15 -8.76
C VAL A 150 -9.35 -0.63 -7.93
N PHE A 151 -9.29 -0.40 -6.62
CA PHE A 151 -10.41 -0.57 -5.70
C PHE A 151 -11.41 0.58 -5.87
N ASP A 152 -12.65 0.24 -6.19
CA ASP A 152 -13.74 1.20 -6.25
C ASP A 152 -14.30 1.42 -4.84
N VAL A 153 -14.05 2.61 -4.27
CA VAL A 153 -14.47 2.96 -2.90
C VAL A 153 -15.99 3.07 -2.75
N ALA A 154 -16.74 3.19 -3.85
CA ALA A 154 -18.20 3.26 -3.84
C ALA A 154 -18.86 1.87 -3.91
N THR A 155 -18.22 0.91 -4.59
CA THR A 155 -18.81 -0.43 -4.82
C THR A 155 -18.11 -1.57 -4.09
N GLY A 156 -16.90 -1.36 -3.59
CA GLY A 156 -16.08 -2.38 -2.94
C GLY A 156 -15.40 -3.35 -3.90
N LYS A 157 -15.48 -3.13 -5.22
CA LYS A 157 -14.91 -4.03 -6.24
C LYS A 157 -13.44 -3.72 -6.53
N LEU A 158 -12.66 -4.76 -6.82
CA LEU A 158 -11.33 -4.63 -7.44
C LEU A 158 -11.46 -4.79 -8.95
N ASN A 159 -11.01 -3.78 -9.69
CA ASN A 159 -10.93 -3.82 -11.15
C ASN A 159 -9.46 -3.96 -11.54
N GLU A 160 -9.12 -5.02 -12.26
CA GLU A 160 -7.74 -5.26 -12.68
C GLU A 160 -7.33 -4.32 -13.82
N VAL A 161 -6.14 -3.74 -13.70
CA VAL A 161 -5.55 -2.89 -14.73
C VAL A 161 -4.63 -3.75 -15.59
N THR A 162 -4.97 -3.93 -16.86
CA THR A 162 -4.14 -4.70 -17.79
C THR A 162 -2.87 -3.93 -18.17
N PRO A 163 -1.70 -4.60 -18.21
CA PRO A 163 -0.50 -4.05 -18.85
C PRO A 163 -0.80 -3.68 -20.31
N ARG A 164 -0.13 -2.63 -20.82
CA ARG A 164 -0.18 -2.30 -22.25
C ARG A 164 0.68 -3.26 -23.07
#